data_AF-A0A7C1VYN4-F1
#
_entry.id   AF-A0A7C1VYN4-F1
#
_cell.length_a   1.000
_cell.length_b   1.000
_cell.length_c   1.000
_cell.angle_alpha   90.00
_cell.angle_beta   90.00
_cell.angle_gamma   90.00
#
_symmetry.space_group_name_H-M   'P 1'
#
loop_
_entity.id
_entity.type
_entity.pdbx_description
1 polymer ?
#
loop_
_entity_poly.entity_id
_entity_poly.type
_entity_poly.pdbx_seq_one_letter_code
_entity_poly.pdbx_strand_id
1 'polypeptide(L)'
;MEKFEETEAKSDIPLVSFQLQVEFAKRAAELSGESLDESFMKYTSFYRRVGNNDWDFNPQSKAWLKFLDLVHSGKDPAKTVLELHVTDETPVANKENSLRFGSFRFSINEGKDTVNIHFRNLDKSGKGPLSGDRLKYRTQELGEMFKYVRENHPDVRTVKGGTWLYNYDAYRNLFPPEYTQNEKVEKVPFPRHMGIWGQLLDSSGGENKERVREFRKKIQKAKNIDELLQAFPFRMLYQEGDIEPFYEFYKVK
;
A
#
# COMPACT_ATOMS: atom_id res chain seq x y z
N MET A 1 32.09 12.98 -12.33
CA MET A 1 30.78 13.46 -12.80
C MET A 1 30.20 12.34 -13.67
N GLU A 2 29.57 11.36 -13.04
CA GLU A 2 28.88 10.28 -13.77
C GLU A 2 27.48 10.75 -14.14
N LYS A 3 27.16 10.61 -15.42
CA LYS A 3 25.87 10.94 -16.01
C LYS A 3 24.82 9.98 -15.45
N PHE A 4 23.77 10.52 -14.84
CA PHE A 4 22.56 9.76 -14.58
C PHE A 4 21.90 9.45 -15.93
N GLU A 5 21.88 8.18 -16.32
CA GLU A 5 20.98 7.72 -17.39
C GLU A 5 19.53 7.88 -16.91
N GLU A 6 18.76 8.65 -17.69
CA GLU A 6 17.30 8.71 -17.59
C GLU A 6 16.75 7.29 -17.76
N THR A 7 16.38 6.67 -16.65
CA THR A 7 15.68 5.41 -16.64
C THR A 7 14.20 5.70 -16.93
N GLU A 8 13.67 5.12 -18.00
CA GLU A 8 12.22 5.09 -18.25
C GLU A 8 11.49 4.79 -16.95
N ALA A 9 10.59 5.68 -16.52
CA ALA A 9 9.88 5.55 -15.26
C ALA A 9 8.99 4.29 -15.29
N LYS A 10 9.53 3.16 -14.85
CA LYS A 10 8.73 1.94 -14.63
C LYS A 10 7.88 2.14 -13.39
N SER A 11 6.58 1.98 -13.53
CA SER A 11 5.64 1.99 -12.39
C SER A 11 6.10 1.03 -11.31
N ASP A 12 6.07 1.50 -10.07
CA ASP A 12 6.30 0.69 -8.88
C ASP A 12 5.12 -0.27 -8.58
N ILE A 13 4.00 -0.10 -9.28
CA ILE A 13 2.79 -0.90 -9.18
C ILE A 13 2.61 -1.73 -10.44
N PRO A 14 2.61 -3.07 -10.35
CA PRO A 14 2.40 -3.96 -11.50
C PRO A 14 1.01 -3.81 -12.11
N LEU A 15 0.90 -3.89 -13.44
CA LEU A 15 -0.36 -3.83 -14.21
C LEU A 15 -1.43 -4.77 -13.64
N VAL A 16 -1.03 -5.97 -13.24
CA VAL A 16 -1.97 -6.98 -12.72
C VAL A 16 -2.72 -6.51 -11.47
N SER A 17 -2.12 -5.63 -10.66
CA SER A 17 -2.79 -5.02 -9.52
C SER A 17 -3.99 -4.16 -9.94
N PHE A 18 -3.88 -3.48 -11.08
CA PHE A 18 -4.98 -2.70 -11.65
C PHE A 18 -6.00 -3.60 -12.35
N GLN A 19 -5.56 -4.68 -13.01
CA GLN A 19 -6.48 -5.65 -13.63
C GLN A 19 -7.40 -6.31 -12.60
N LEU A 20 -6.85 -6.74 -11.46
CA LEU A 20 -7.64 -7.31 -10.36
C LEU A 20 -8.63 -6.29 -9.76
N GLN A 21 -8.26 -5.01 -9.73
CA GLN A 21 -9.17 -3.92 -9.34
C GLN A 21 -10.32 -3.74 -10.34
N VAL A 22 -10.06 -3.85 -11.64
CA VAL A 22 -11.11 -3.81 -12.67
C VAL A 22 -12.07 -4.98 -12.53
N GLU A 23 -11.55 -6.20 -12.33
CA GLU A 23 -12.38 -7.40 -12.12
C GLU A 23 -13.32 -7.21 -10.92
N PHE A 24 -12.79 -6.69 -9.80
CA PHE A 24 -13.57 -6.42 -8.60
C PHE A 24 -14.61 -5.31 -8.82
N ALA A 25 -14.24 -4.19 -9.43
CA ALA A 25 -15.13 -3.07 -9.67
C ALA A 25 -16.29 -3.43 -10.61
N LYS A 26 -16.04 -4.26 -11.64
CA LYS A 26 -17.10 -4.80 -12.51
C LYS A 26 -18.12 -5.61 -11.71
N ARG A 27 -17.65 -6.51 -10.84
CA ARG A 27 -18.55 -7.28 -9.99
C ARG A 27 -19.30 -6.40 -8.99
N ALA A 28 -18.65 -5.37 -8.45
CA ALA A 28 -19.30 -4.42 -7.56
C ALA A 28 -20.44 -3.68 -8.26
N ALA A 29 -20.21 -3.18 -9.49
CA ALA A 29 -21.24 -2.52 -10.30
C ALA A 29 -22.45 -3.42 -10.56
N GLU A 30 -22.20 -4.68 -10.91
CA GLU A 30 -23.26 -5.68 -11.12
C GLU A 30 -24.10 -5.91 -9.85
N LEU A 31 -23.47 -5.94 -8.68
CA LEU A 31 -24.13 -6.23 -7.40
C LEU A 31 -24.84 -5.01 -6.79
N SER A 32 -24.32 -3.80 -7.00
CA SER A 32 -24.91 -2.56 -6.47
C SER A 32 -25.92 -1.92 -7.43
N GLY A 33 -25.87 -2.25 -8.73
CA GLY A 33 -26.63 -1.56 -9.76
C GLY A 33 -26.08 -0.17 -10.12
N GLU A 34 -24.92 0.19 -9.59
CA GLU A 34 -24.24 1.46 -9.88
C GLU A 34 -23.52 1.42 -11.22
N SER A 35 -23.13 2.60 -11.73
CA SER A 35 -22.27 2.66 -12.91
C SER A 35 -20.88 2.09 -12.63
N LEU A 36 -20.19 1.68 -13.69
CA LEU A 36 -18.81 1.23 -13.58
C LEU A 36 -17.89 2.36 -13.13
N ASP A 37 -18.16 3.61 -13.51
CA ASP A 37 -17.43 4.81 -13.08
C ASP A 37 -17.49 4.99 -11.56
N GLU A 38 -18.70 4.88 -10.99
CA GLU A 38 -18.94 4.96 -9.55
C GLU A 38 -18.25 3.79 -8.83
N SER A 39 -18.28 2.60 -9.42
CA SER A 39 -17.60 1.43 -8.88
C SER A 39 -16.07 1.55 -8.91
N PHE A 40 -15.49 2.16 -9.94
CA PHE A 40 -14.06 2.48 -9.95
C PHE A 40 -13.71 3.44 -8.81
N MET A 41 -14.52 4.45 -8.56
CA MET A 41 -14.31 5.38 -7.45
C MET A 41 -14.39 4.70 -6.07
N LYS A 42 -15.44 3.88 -5.84
CA LYS A 42 -15.73 3.28 -4.52
C LYS A 42 -14.84 2.09 -4.19
N TYR A 43 -14.48 1.29 -5.19
CA TYR A 43 -13.93 -0.05 -4.95
C TYR A 43 -12.52 -0.24 -5.52
N THR A 44 -11.86 0.83 -5.95
CA THR A 44 -10.47 0.76 -6.40
C THR A 44 -9.65 1.92 -5.84
N SER A 45 -8.33 1.84 -6.05
CA SER A 45 -7.41 2.93 -5.76
C SER A 45 -7.28 3.94 -6.91
N PHE A 46 -8.05 3.79 -8.00
CA PHE A 46 -7.82 4.49 -9.25
C PHE A 46 -7.85 6.01 -9.09
N TYR A 47 -8.83 6.54 -8.36
CA TYR A 47 -8.93 7.98 -8.12
C TYR A 47 -7.60 8.57 -7.62
N ARG A 48 -6.93 7.88 -6.68
CA ARG A 48 -5.63 8.32 -6.17
C ARG A 48 -4.49 8.10 -7.15
N ARG A 49 -4.55 7.03 -7.94
CA ARG A 49 -3.47 6.62 -8.85
C ARG A 49 -3.44 7.41 -10.15
N VAL A 50 -4.55 8.03 -10.54
CA VAL A 50 -4.57 8.92 -11.72
C VAL A 50 -4.08 10.34 -11.41
N GLY A 51 -3.72 10.64 -10.16
CA GLY A 51 -3.09 11.92 -9.75
C GLY A 51 -3.82 12.67 -8.64
N ASN A 52 -4.94 12.16 -8.11
CA ASN A 52 -5.59 12.80 -6.96
C ASN A 52 -4.98 12.31 -5.66
N ASN A 53 -3.98 13.00 -5.12
CA ASN A 53 -3.29 12.56 -3.89
C ASN A 53 -4.13 12.63 -2.60
N ASP A 54 -5.46 12.71 -2.69
CA ASP A 54 -6.44 12.88 -1.60
C ASP A 54 -7.45 11.72 -1.53
N TRP A 55 -8.02 11.49 -0.35
CA TRP A 55 -9.13 10.56 -0.10
C TRP A 55 -10.50 11.20 -0.32
N ASP A 56 -10.58 12.53 -0.25
CA ASP A 56 -11.80 13.26 -0.52
C ASP A 56 -12.07 13.26 -2.03
N PHE A 57 -13.18 12.64 -2.39
CA PHE A 57 -13.55 12.46 -3.79
C PHE A 57 -14.10 13.77 -4.35
N ASN A 58 -13.41 14.30 -5.37
CA ASN A 58 -13.87 15.40 -6.18
C ASN A 58 -14.28 14.88 -7.57
N PRO A 59 -15.59 14.79 -7.87
CA PRO A 59 -16.05 14.33 -9.19
C PRO A 59 -15.62 15.26 -10.33
N GLN A 60 -15.25 16.51 -10.04
CA GLN A 60 -14.76 17.51 -11.01
C GLN A 60 -13.23 17.50 -11.16
N SER A 61 -12.54 16.52 -10.57
CA SER A 61 -11.10 16.37 -10.77
C SER A 61 -10.78 16.18 -12.26
N LYS A 62 -9.91 17.05 -12.81
CA LYS A 62 -9.44 16.92 -14.19
C LYS A 62 -8.76 15.57 -14.46
N ALA A 63 -8.01 15.06 -13.49
CA ALA A 63 -7.34 13.77 -13.59
C ALA A 63 -8.34 12.61 -13.61
N TRP A 64 -9.37 12.68 -12.77
CA TRP A 64 -10.44 11.69 -12.74
C TRP A 64 -11.28 11.69 -14.01
N LEU A 65 -11.71 12.87 -14.46
CA LEU A 65 -12.48 13.04 -15.70
C LEU A 65 -11.67 12.56 -16.92
N LYS A 66 -10.39 12.89 -17.01
CA LYS A 66 -9.50 12.37 -18.07
C LYS A 66 -9.45 10.84 -18.08
N PHE A 67 -9.38 10.21 -16.91
CA PHE A 67 -9.43 8.75 -16.82
C PHE A 67 -10.76 8.19 -17.36
N LEU A 68 -11.90 8.76 -16.94
CA LEU A 68 -13.22 8.33 -17.40
C LEU A 68 -13.37 8.52 -18.91
N ASP A 69 -13.00 9.68 -19.46
CA ASP A 69 -13.07 9.97 -20.91
C ASP A 69 -12.32 8.93 -21.74
N LEU A 70 -11.11 8.54 -21.29
CA LEU A 70 -10.29 7.54 -21.97
C LEU A 70 -10.91 6.13 -21.90
N VAL A 71 -11.50 5.76 -20.75
CA VAL A 71 -12.20 4.48 -20.60
C VAL A 71 -13.47 4.45 -21.45
N HIS A 72 -14.25 5.53 -21.46
CA HIS A 72 -15.46 5.66 -22.27
C HIS A 72 -15.15 5.67 -23.77
N SER A 73 -13.96 6.14 -24.17
CA SER A 73 -13.47 6.01 -25.55
C SER A 73 -12.99 4.59 -25.91
N GLY A 74 -13.18 3.61 -25.03
CA GLY A 74 -12.87 2.20 -25.27
C GLY A 74 -11.46 1.76 -24.85
N LYS A 75 -10.68 2.59 -24.15
CA LYS A 75 -9.38 2.13 -23.63
C LYS A 75 -9.55 1.16 -22.45
N ASP A 76 -8.58 0.26 -22.31
CA ASP A 76 -8.52 -0.66 -21.17
C ASP A 76 -8.32 0.13 -19.85
N PRO A 77 -9.21 -0.01 -18.85
CA PRO A 77 -9.11 0.77 -17.63
C PRO A 77 -7.82 0.54 -16.84
N ALA A 78 -7.33 -0.71 -16.78
CA ALA A 78 -6.14 -1.03 -15.99
C ALA A 78 -4.88 -0.43 -16.60
N LYS A 79 -4.72 -0.51 -17.92
CA LYS A 79 -3.63 0.16 -18.65
C LYS A 79 -3.75 1.68 -18.55
N THR A 80 -4.95 2.22 -18.68
CA THR A 80 -5.17 3.68 -18.59
C THR A 80 -4.73 4.24 -17.24
N VAL A 81 -5.09 3.59 -16.12
CA VAL A 81 -4.66 4.03 -14.78
C VAL A 81 -3.15 3.90 -14.62
N LEU A 82 -2.55 2.81 -15.12
CA LEU A 82 -1.11 2.62 -15.07
C LEU A 82 -0.37 3.71 -15.85
N GLU A 83 -0.81 4.02 -17.07
CA GLU A 83 -0.25 5.08 -17.90
C GLU A 83 -0.34 6.43 -17.19
N LEU A 84 -1.52 6.79 -16.69
CA LEU A 84 -1.71 8.04 -15.96
C LEU A 84 -0.87 8.10 -14.68
N HIS A 85 -0.73 7.00 -13.95
CA HIS A 85 0.10 6.91 -12.75
C HIS A 85 1.58 7.12 -13.03
N VAL A 86 2.09 6.58 -14.14
CA VAL A 86 3.50 6.73 -14.54
C VAL A 86 3.80 8.14 -15.02
N THR A 87 2.86 8.76 -15.73
CA THR A 87 3.00 10.13 -16.26
C THR A 87 2.68 11.21 -15.23
N ASP A 88 2.27 10.85 -14.03
CA ASP A 88 1.95 11.79 -12.97
C ASP A 88 3.25 12.43 -12.43
N GLU A 89 3.55 13.64 -12.89
CA GLU A 89 4.69 14.45 -12.47
C GLU A 89 4.46 15.15 -11.11
N THR A 90 3.36 14.85 -10.41
CA THR A 90 3.03 15.54 -9.14
C THR A 90 4.21 15.42 -8.15
N PRO A 91 4.77 16.54 -7.67
CA PRO A 91 5.91 16.52 -6.76
C PRO A 91 5.61 15.68 -5.52
N VAL A 92 6.42 14.65 -5.28
CA VAL A 92 6.36 13.86 -4.04
C VAL A 92 6.67 14.81 -2.88
N ALA A 93 5.70 15.02 -1.99
CA ALA A 93 5.82 15.89 -0.82
C ALA A 93 7.10 15.60 -0.01
N ASN A 94 7.77 16.67 0.44
CA ASN A 94 8.98 16.78 1.27
C ASN A 94 9.78 15.47 1.48
N LYS A 95 10.78 15.27 0.63
CA LYS A 95 11.81 14.22 0.78
C LYS A 95 12.52 14.25 2.14
N GLU A 96 12.59 15.41 2.79
CA GLU A 96 13.27 15.58 4.08
C GLU A 96 12.61 14.77 5.22
N ASN A 97 11.31 14.48 5.14
CA ASN A 97 10.58 13.76 6.18
C ASN A 97 10.26 12.29 5.83
N SER A 98 10.93 11.73 4.81
CA SER A 98 10.75 10.34 4.40
C SER A 98 12.05 9.72 3.89
N LEU A 99 12.71 8.94 4.75
CA LEU A 99 13.90 8.17 4.40
C LEU A 99 13.63 6.66 4.38
N ARG A 100 14.46 5.94 3.63
CA ARG A 100 14.32 4.50 3.38
C ARG A 100 15.53 3.73 3.93
N PHE A 101 15.24 2.62 4.57
CA PHE A 101 16.16 1.66 5.17
C PHE A 101 15.81 0.28 4.60
N GLY A 102 16.44 -0.07 3.47
CA GLY A 102 16.09 -1.26 2.71
C GLY A 102 14.60 -1.35 2.37
N SER A 103 13.91 -2.37 2.89
CA SER A 103 12.48 -2.58 2.61
C SER A 103 11.55 -1.65 3.41
N PHE A 104 12.06 -0.98 4.43
CA PHE A 104 11.29 -0.06 5.26
C PHE A 104 11.55 1.39 4.87
N ARG A 105 10.54 2.23 5.03
CA ARG A 105 10.68 3.68 5.10
C ARG A 105 9.79 4.21 6.20
N PHE A 106 10.06 5.42 6.66
CA PHE A 106 9.13 6.12 7.53
C PHE A 106 8.62 7.40 6.88
N SER A 107 7.54 7.95 7.41
CA SER A 107 7.13 9.33 7.15
C SER A 107 6.70 10.02 8.44
N ILE A 108 7.14 11.26 8.61
CA ILE A 108 6.67 12.18 9.66
C ILE A 108 5.92 13.32 8.96
N ASN A 109 4.71 13.63 9.40
CA ASN A 109 4.04 14.84 8.92
C ASN A 109 4.54 16.02 9.76
N GLU A 110 4.76 17.18 9.13
CA GLU A 110 5.19 18.38 9.85
C GLU A 110 4.26 18.71 11.02
N GLY A 111 4.86 19.03 12.17
CA GLY A 111 4.13 19.31 13.42
C GLY A 111 3.54 18.08 14.12
N LYS A 112 3.84 16.85 13.67
CA LYS A 112 3.41 15.62 14.34
C LYS A 112 4.59 14.90 15.01
N ASP A 113 4.36 14.44 16.23
CA ASP A 113 5.24 13.59 17.03
C ASP A 113 5.14 12.10 16.65
N THR A 114 4.77 11.81 15.40
CA THR A 114 4.37 10.47 14.96
C THR A 114 5.17 9.99 13.76
N VAL A 115 5.85 8.85 13.91
CA VAL A 115 6.47 8.10 12.82
C VAL A 115 5.49 7.11 12.22
N ASN A 116 5.29 7.16 10.91
CA ASN A 116 4.48 6.18 10.18
C ASN A 116 5.40 5.22 9.42
N ILE A 117 5.35 3.93 9.76
CA ILE A 117 6.14 2.89 9.13
C ILE A 117 5.47 2.42 7.84
N HIS A 118 6.26 2.34 6.76
CA HIS A 118 5.83 1.76 5.50
C HIS A 118 6.78 0.65 5.08
N PHE A 119 6.22 -0.45 4.58
CA PHE A 119 6.98 -1.56 4.02
C PHE A 119 6.79 -1.63 2.50
N ARG A 120 7.88 -1.92 1.78
CA ARG A 120 7.87 -2.29 0.38
C ARG A 120 8.92 -3.37 0.14
N ASN A 121 8.56 -4.42 -0.59
CA ASN A 121 9.55 -5.41 -1.00
C ASN A 121 10.51 -4.80 -2.04
N LEU A 122 11.74 -4.53 -1.61
CA LEU A 122 12.86 -4.16 -2.50
C LEU A 122 13.93 -5.26 -2.54
N ASP A 123 13.63 -6.41 -1.94
CA ASP A 123 14.55 -7.52 -1.84
C ASP A 123 14.68 -8.23 -3.18
N LYS A 124 15.89 -8.26 -3.72
CA LYS A 124 16.21 -8.88 -5.01
C LYS A 124 16.81 -10.29 -4.87
N SER A 125 16.83 -10.86 -3.66
CA SER A 125 17.42 -12.18 -3.41
C SER A 125 16.63 -13.35 -4.01
N GLY A 126 15.43 -13.10 -4.54
CA GLY A 126 14.51 -14.15 -5.00
C GLY A 126 13.82 -14.92 -3.86
N LYS A 127 14.13 -14.60 -2.60
CA LYS A 127 13.46 -15.13 -1.41
C LYS A 127 12.28 -14.24 -1.02
N GLY A 128 11.29 -14.83 -0.35
CA GLY A 128 10.21 -14.05 0.25
C GLY A 128 10.77 -13.05 1.27
N PRO A 129 10.33 -11.78 1.28
CA PRO A 129 10.99 -10.74 2.08
C PRO A 129 10.79 -10.90 3.60
N LEU A 130 9.82 -11.75 4.00
CA LEU A 130 9.53 -12.15 5.38
C LEU A 130 9.88 -13.62 5.64
N SER A 131 10.64 -14.26 4.74
CA SER A 131 11.15 -15.62 4.98
C SER A 131 12.21 -15.61 6.09
N GLY A 132 12.43 -16.75 6.74
CA GLY A 132 13.44 -16.89 7.80
C GLY A 132 14.83 -16.38 7.38
N ASP A 133 15.24 -16.64 6.14
CA ASP A 133 16.51 -16.17 5.56
C ASP A 133 16.64 -14.64 5.55
N ARG A 134 15.51 -13.93 5.50
CA ARG A 134 15.45 -12.47 5.31
C ARG A 134 15.09 -11.71 6.60
N LEU A 135 14.54 -12.36 7.62
CA LEU A 135 14.11 -11.69 8.86
C LEU A 135 15.24 -10.94 9.58
N LYS A 136 16.46 -11.47 9.59
CA LYS A 136 17.61 -10.78 10.18
C LYS A 136 17.90 -9.42 9.51
N TYR A 137 17.74 -9.35 8.19
CA TYR A 137 17.95 -8.11 7.42
C TYR A 137 16.83 -7.12 7.68
N ARG A 138 15.57 -7.60 7.74
CA ARG A 138 14.41 -6.76 8.09
C ARG A 138 14.53 -6.15 9.48
N THR A 139 15.03 -6.93 10.44
CA THR A 139 15.29 -6.48 11.81
C THR A 139 16.39 -5.41 11.84
N GLN A 140 17.48 -5.61 11.10
CA GLN A 140 18.57 -4.64 10.99
C GLN A 140 18.07 -3.33 10.34
N GLU A 141 17.33 -3.41 9.25
CA GLU A 141 16.76 -2.24 8.56
C GLU A 141 15.87 -1.40 9.49
N LEU A 142 15.03 -2.04 10.30
CA LEU A 142 14.22 -1.35 11.30
C LEU A 142 15.06 -0.74 12.42
N GLY A 143 16.08 -1.44 12.91
CA GLY A 143 17.00 -0.89 13.92
C GLY A 143 17.74 0.35 13.43
N GLU A 144 18.24 0.32 12.19
CA GLU A 144 18.87 1.48 11.54
C GLU A 144 17.88 2.65 11.38
N MET A 145 16.63 2.35 10.98
CA MET A 145 15.57 3.34 10.86
C MET A 145 15.28 4.02 12.21
N PHE A 146 15.08 3.26 13.28
CA PHE A 146 14.78 3.84 14.60
C PHE A 146 15.98 4.56 15.21
N LYS A 147 17.21 4.12 14.94
CA LYS A 147 18.41 4.88 15.28
C LYS A 147 18.38 6.26 14.64
N TYR A 148 18.13 6.31 13.33
CA TYR A 148 18.02 7.58 12.61
C TYR A 148 16.92 8.48 13.19
N VAL A 149 15.73 7.91 13.45
CA VAL A 149 14.60 8.66 14.04
C VAL A 149 14.97 9.28 15.38
N ARG A 150 15.65 8.53 16.27
CA ARG A 150 16.07 9.05 17.58
C ARG A 150 17.04 10.23 17.46
N GLU A 151 17.98 10.13 16.53
CA GLU A 151 19.02 11.15 16.32
C GLU A 151 18.49 12.43 15.65
N ASN A 152 17.53 12.29 14.72
CA ASN A 152 17.09 13.40 13.85
C ASN A 152 15.69 13.92 14.17
N HIS A 153 14.89 13.16 14.92
CA HIS A 153 13.51 13.50 15.27
C HIS A 153 13.22 13.18 16.76
N PRO A 154 13.96 13.78 17.72
CA PRO A 154 13.89 13.43 19.14
C PRO A 154 12.53 13.74 19.82
N ASP A 155 11.70 14.54 19.16
CA ASP A 155 10.36 14.92 19.62
C ASP A 155 9.28 13.89 19.24
N VAL A 156 9.61 12.90 18.40
CA VAL A 156 8.67 11.81 18.09
C VAL A 156 8.41 10.99 19.35
N ARG A 157 7.13 10.71 19.61
CA ARG A 157 6.66 9.89 20.74
C ARG A 157 5.87 8.68 20.29
N THR A 158 5.24 8.75 19.12
CA THR A 158 4.29 7.73 18.65
C THR A 158 4.80 7.06 17.38
N VAL A 159 4.55 5.76 17.28
CA VAL A 159 4.75 4.96 16.06
C VAL A 159 3.41 4.45 15.56
N LYS A 160 3.19 4.55 14.25
CA LYS A 160 2.02 4.01 13.55
C LYS A 160 2.42 3.14 12.38
N GLY A 161 1.61 2.16 12.05
CA GLY A 161 1.79 1.33 10.87
C GLY A 161 0.47 0.75 10.39
N GLY A 162 0.20 0.84 9.10
CA GLY A 162 -1.02 0.34 8.47
C GLY A 162 -0.70 -0.63 7.34
N THR A 163 -0.94 -1.93 7.55
CA THR A 163 -0.66 -2.94 6.51
C THR A 163 -1.42 -4.23 6.76
N TRP A 164 -1.75 -4.93 5.67
CA TRP A 164 -2.25 -6.30 5.75
C TRP A 164 -1.15 -7.29 6.16
N LEU A 165 0.12 -6.91 6.15
CA LEU A 165 1.22 -7.80 6.55
C LEU A 165 1.20 -8.15 8.04
N TYR A 166 0.53 -7.37 8.89
CA TYR A 166 0.33 -7.72 10.30
C TYR A 166 -0.47 -9.02 10.50
N ASN A 167 -1.12 -9.55 9.46
CA ASN A 167 -1.72 -10.89 9.50
C ASN A 167 -0.67 -12.02 9.52
N TYR A 168 0.63 -11.74 9.34
CA TYR A 168 1.71 -12.72 9.45
C TYR A 168 2.52 -12.56 10.73
N ASP A 169 2.74 -13.67 11.44
CA ASP A 169 3.64 -13.75 12.59
C ASP A 169 5.05 -13.25 12.25
N ALA A 170 5.56 -13.63 11.08
CA ALA A 170 6.89 -13.22 10.62
C ALA A 170 7.02 -11.69 10.51
N TYR A 171 5.94 -10.97 10.17
CA TYR A 171 5.95 -9.51 10.15
C TYR A 171 5.77 -8.93 11.56
N ARG A 172 4.85 -9.48 12.36
CA ARG A 172 4.61 -9.02 13.75
C ARG A 172 5.86 -9.15 14.63
N ASN A 173 6.58 -10.25 14.48
CA ASN A 173 7.81 -10.53 15.24
C ASN A 173 8.98 -9.61 14.89
N LEU A 174 8.84 -8.72 13.89
CA LEU A 174 9.82 -7.68 13.62
C LEU A 174 9.70 -6.50 14.60
N PHE A 175 8.60 -6.39 15.35
CA PHE A 175 8.30 -5.23 16.19
C PHE A 175 8.25 -5.62 17.68
N PRO A 176 8.30 -4.64 18.60
CA PRO A 176 8.04 -4.88 20.01
C PRO A 176 6.68 -5.61 20.21
N PRO A 177 6.60 -6.64 21.07
CA PRO A 177 5.36 -7.39 21.26
C PRO A 177 4.17 -6.49 21.63
N GLU A 178 4.39 -5.53 22.55
CA GLU A 178 3.38 -4.58 23.02
C GLU A 178 2.80 -3.71 21.90
N TYR A 179 3.61 -3.36 20.90
CA TYR A 179 3.15 -2.59 19.74
C TYR A 179 2.17 -3.38 18.86
N THR A 180 2.37 -4.69 18.72
CA THR A 180 1.55 -5.54 17.84
C THR A 180 0.28 -6.07 18.48
N GLN A 181 0.13 -5.91 19.79
CA GLN A 181 -1.05 -6.33 20.55
C GLN A 181 -2.18 -5.28 20.52
N ASN A 182 -1.84 -4.01 20.27
CA ASN A 182 -2.78 -2.89 20.30
C ASN A 182 -3.36 -2.60 18.91
N GLU A 183 -4.08 -3.57 18.37
CA GLU A 183 -4.76 -3.44 17.08
C GLU A 183 -5.86 -2.36 17.13
N LYS A 184 -5.69 -1.29 16.37
CA LYS A 184 -6.73 -0.31 16.10
C LYS A 184 -7.36 -0.59 14.74
N VAL A 185 -8.67 -0.37 14.65
CA VAL A 185 -9.37 -0.35 13.36
C VAL A 185 -9.31 1.08 12.84
N GLU A 186 -8.43 1.36 11.87
CA GLU A 186 -8.48 2.65 11.17
C GLU A 186 -9.62 2.67 10.14
N LYS A 187 -10.25 3.82 10.00
CA LYS A 187 -11.39 4.12 9.11
C LYS A 187 -10.95 4.39 7.67
N VAL A 188 -9.91 3.72 7.16
CA VAL A 188 -9.55 3.91 5.75
C VAL A 188 -10.62 3.26 4.88
N PRO A 189 -11.15 3.96 3.85
CA PRO A 189 -12.15 3.39 2.98
C PRO A 189 -11.64 2.14 2.27
N PHE A 190 -12.19 0.99 2.65
CA PHE A 190 -11.87 -0.31 2.08
C PHE A 190 -12.79 -0.57 0.88
N PRO A 191 -12.27 -1.02 -0.29
CA PRO A 191 -10.89 -1.39 -0.62
C PRO A 191 -10.12 -0.31 -1.41
N ARG A 192 -10.40 0.99 -1.21
CA ARG A 192 -9.76 2.10 -1.96
C ARG A 192 -8.25 2.25 -1.69
N HIS A 193 -7.73 1.60 -0.65
CA HIS A 193 -6.32 1.66 -0.29
C HIS A 193 -5.45 0.67 -1.07
N MET A 194 -4.51 1.17 -1.89
CA MET A 194 -3.63 0.31 -2.71
C MET A 194 -2.91 -0.80 -1.93
N GLY A 195 -2.55 -0.55 -0.67
CA GLY A 195 -1.87 -1.53 0.18
C GLY A 195 -2.60 -2.87 0.27
N ILE A 196 -3.95 -2.87 0.31
CA ILE A 196 -4.73 -4.11 0.41
C ILE A 196 -4.54 -5.01 -0.82
N TRP A 197 -4.37 -4.42 -2.01
CA TRP A 197 -4.22 -5.14 -3.27
C TRP A 197 -2.87 -5.84 -3.40
N GLY A 198 -1.85 -5.36 -2.67
CA GLY A 198 -0.54 -6.00 -2.62
C GLY A 198 -0.58 -7.44 -2.09
N GLN A 199 -1.63 -7.84 -1.36
CA GLN A 199 -1.79 -9.21 -0.90
C GLN A 199 -2.07 -10.21 -2.01
N LEU A 200 -2.49 -9.75 -3.19
CA LEU A 200 -2.74 -10.59 -4.36
C LEU A 200 -1.48 -10.78 -5.21
N LEU A 201 -0.37 -10.15 -4.81
CA LEU A 201 0.90 -10.23 -5.52
C LEU A 201 1.87 -11.18 -4.83
N ASP A 202 2.77 -11.75 -5.62
CA ASP A 202 3.95 -12.46 -5.14
C ASP A 202 5.14 -11.50 -4.94
N SER A 203 6.27 -12.02 -4.45
CA SER A 203 7.45 -11.21 -4.18
C SER A 203 8.10 -10.60 -5.43
N SER A 204 7.79 -11.12 -6.63
CA SER A 204 8.27 -10.58 -7.91
C SER A 204 7.39 -9.46 -8.45
N GLY A 205 6.22 -9.21 -7.85
CA GLY A 205 5.20 -8.31 -8.38
C GLY A 205 4.25 -8.98 -9.38
N GLY A 206 4.37 -10.30 -9.59
CA GLY A 206 3.41 -11.11 -10.34
C GLY A 206 2.20 -11.48 -9.48
N GLU A 207 1.26 -12.26 -10.06
CA GLU A 207 0.14 -12.81 -9.30
C GLU A 207 0.61 -13.83 -8.27
N ASN A 208 0.17 -13.69 -7.03
CA ASN A 208 0.11 -14.84 -6.13
C ASN A 208 -1.01 -15.77 -6.63
N LYS A 209 -0.65 -16.74 -7.49
CA LYS A 209 -1.59 -17.61 -8.22
C LYS A 209 -2.66 -18.25 -7.33
N GLU A 210 -2.29 -18.68 -6.14
CA GLU A 210 -3.23 -19.31 -5.21
C GLU A 210 -4.24 -18.30 -4.65
N ARG A 211 -3.75 -17.19 -4.10
CA ARG A 211 -4.62 -16.15 -3.54
C ARG A 211 -5.51 -15.52 -4.61
N VAL A 212 -4.97 -15.27 -5.80
CA VAL A 212 -5.74 -14.70 -6.92
C VAL A 212 -6.82 -15.67 -7.38
N ARG A 213 -6.55 -16.98 -7.44
CA ARG A 213 -7.56 -17.99 -7.77
C ARG A 213 -8.72 -17.99 -6.77
N GLU A 214 -8.42 -18.00 -5.47
CA GLU A 214 -9.47 -17.97 -4.45
C GLU A 214 -10.19 -16.61 -4.40
N PHE A 215 -9.48 -15.49 -4.62
CA PHE A 215 -10.06 -14.16 -4.77
C PHE A 215 -11.08 -14.10 -5.92
N ARG A 216 -10.68 -14.53 -7.13
CA ARG A 216 -11.58 -14.59 -8.30
C ARG A 216 -12.79 -15.49 -8.07
N LYS A 217 -12.59 -16.65 -7.45
CA LYS A 217 -13.69 -17.57 -7.08
C LYS A 217 -14.66 -16.94 -6.09
N LYS A 218 -14.18 -16.17 -5.11
CA LYS A 218 -15.04 -15.43 -4.17
C LYS A 218 -15.79 -14.30 -4.86
N ILE A 219 -15.14 -13.52 -5.73
CA ILE A 219 -15.79 -12.48 -6.56
C ILE A 219 -16.97 -13.08 -7.33
N GLN A 220 -16.74 -14.18 -8.05
CA GLN A 220 -17.78 -14.83 -8.87
C GLN A 220 -18.97 -15.34 -8.05
N LYS A 221 -18.72 -15.77 -6.80
CA LYS A 221 -19.75 -16.33 -5.92
C LYS A 221 -20.48 -15.29 -5.09
N ALA A 222 -19.90 -14.09 -4.90
CA ALA A 222 -20.48 -13.04 -4.09
C ALA A 222 -21.86 -12.63 -4.61
N LYS A 223 -22.85 -12.53 -3.71
CA LYS A 223 -24.24 -12.18 -4.03
C LYS A 223 -24.63 -10.77 -3.62
N ASN A 224 -23.76 -10.10 -2.88
CA ASN A 224 -23.92 -8.73 -2.39
C ASN A 224 -22.53 -8.10 -2.14
N ILE A 225 -22.51 -6.80 -1.85
CA ILE A 225 -21.26 -6.07 -1.62
C ILE A 225 -20.50 -6.60 -0.39
N ASP A 226 -21.19 -6.96 0.69
CA ASP A 226 -20.51 -7.46 1.89
C ASP A 226 -19.76 -8.78 1.62
N GLU A 227 -20.35 -9.72 0.88
CA GLU A 227 -19.69 -10.94 0.43
C GLU A 227 -18.53 -10.65 -0.52
N LEU A 228 -18.68 -9.65 -1.40
CA LEU A 228 -17.63 -9.24 -2.32
C LEU A 228 -16.42 -8.68 -1.55
N LEU A 229 -16.64 -7.88 -0.52
CA LEU A 229 -15.60 -7.35 0.36
C LEU A 229 -14.85 -8.45 1.14
N GLN A 230 -15.47 -9.61 1.36
CA GLN A 230 -14.83 -10.80 1.95
C GLN A 230 -13.94 -11.59 0.95
N ALA A 231 -13.85 -11.14 -0.32
CA ALA A 231 -12.94 -11.72 -1.29
C ALA A 231 -11.47 -11.60 -0.86
N PHE A 232 -11.11 -10.52 -0.17
CA PHE A 232 -9.76 -10.29 0.33
C PHE A 232 -9.42 -11.27 1.48
N PRO A 233 -8.33 -12.05 1.36
CA PRO A 233 -7.97 -13.02 2.39
C PRO A 233 -7.51 -12.39 3.71
N PHE A 234 -6.89 -11.21 3.65
CA PHE A 234 -6.35 -10.51 4.80
C PHE A 234 -7.00 -9.15 4.97
N ARG A 235 -7.10 -8.70 6.22
CA ARG A 235 -7.59 -7.37 6.60
C ARG A 235 -6.43 -6.37 6.63
N MET A 236 -6.70 -5.11 6.31
CA MET A 236 -5.77 -4.05 6.73
C MET A 236 -5.85 -3.95 8.26
N LEU A 237 -4.69 -4.08 8.91
CA LEU A 237 -4.56 -3.89 10.35
C LEU A 237 -3.71 -2.64 10.60
N TYR A 238 -4.04 -1.94 11.68
CA TYR A 238 -3.36 -0.72 12.06
C TYR A 238 -2.87 -0.86 13.49
N GLN A 239 -1.60 -0.52 13.67
CA GLN A 239 -0.93 -0.55 14.96
C GLN A 239 -0.52 0.86 15.32
N GLU A 240 -0.63 1.18 16.60
CA GLU A 240 -0.21 2.44 17.18
C GLU A 240 0.33 2.18 18.59
N GLY A 241 1.48 2.77 18.91
CA GLY A 241 2.07 2.65 20.24
C GLY A 241 3.23 3.62 20.45
N ASP A 242 3.76 3.62 21.67
CA ASP A 242 4.87 4.47 22.06
C ASP A 242 6.17 4.08 21.33
N ILE A 243 7.05 5.05 21.12
CA ILE A 243 8.32 4.83 20.43
C ILE A 243 9.39 4.17 21.32
N GLU A 244 9.33 4.35 22.64
CA GLU A 244 10.37 3.85 23.57
C GLU A 244 10.57 2.33 23.50
N PRO A 245 9.51 1.48 23.47
CA PRO A 245 9.68 0.04 23.29
C PRO A 245 10.44 -0.35 22.01
N PHE A 246 10.39 0.46 20.95
CA PHE A 246 11.16 0.20 19.73
C PHE A 246 12.65 0.43 19.96
N TYR A 247 13.02 1.48 20.69
CA TYR A 247 14.42 1.75 21.02
C TYR A 247 15.01 0.64 21.89
N GLU A 248 14.26 0.16 22.88
CA GLU A 248 14.67 -0.99 23.69
C GLU A 248 14.81 -2.26 22.85
N PHE A 249 13.79 -2.57 22.04
CA PHE A 249 13.74 -3.79 21.23
C PHE A 249 14.90 -3.87 20.22
N TYR A 250 15.24 -2.76 19.55
CA TYR A 250 16.36 -2.71 18.60
C TYR A 250 17.70 -2.31 19.22
N LYS A 251 17.76 -2.09 20.54
CA LYS A 251 18.97 -1.67 21.27
C LYS A 251 19.55 -0.34 20.75
N VAL A 252 18.67 0.59 20.40
CA VAL A 252 19.03 1.95 20.03
C VAL A 252 19.28 2.76 21.31
N LYS A 253 20.46 3.36 21.41
CA LYS A 253 20.89 4.16 22.56
C LYS A 253 20.56 5.63 22.40
#